data_AF-A0A5B7A8E6-F1
#
_entry.id   AF-A0A5B7A8E6-F1
#
_cell.length_a   1.000
_cell.length_b   1.000
_cell.length_c   1.000
_cell.angle_alpha   90.00
_cell.angle_beta   90.00
_cell.angle_gamma   90.00
#
_symmetry.space_group_name_H-M   'P 1'
#
loop_
_entity.id
_entity.type
_entity.pdbx_description
1 polymer ?
#
loop_
_entity_poly.entity_id
_entity_poly.type
_entity_poly.pdbx_seq_one_letter_code
_entity_poly.pdbx_strand_id
1 'polypeptide(L)'
;MCMGVTAGAYILTLFAMKYRERVLGLILVSPLCKAPSWTEWLYNKVMSNLLYFYGMCSFLKECLLHRYFSKEVRGSVEVPESDIVQACRRLLDERQSINVWRFLQAIDRRPDITEGLKRLKCRTLIFVGDNSPFHSEALYMTSKLDRRYSALVEVQTCGSMVTEEQPHAMLIPMEYFLMGYGLHRPCQFSDSPRSPLSPSCISPELLSPESMGLKLKPIKTRVSPQVSSAGR
;
A
#
# COMPACT_ATOMS: atom_id res chain seq x y z
N MET A 1 3.66 -7.94 6.52
CA MET A 1 3.61 -6.55 6.05
C MET A 1 2.16 -6.21 5.79
N CYS A 2 1.69 -5.03 6.17
CA CYS A 2 0.30 -4.62 5.94
C CYS A 2 0.28 -3.26 5.26
N MET A 3 -0.63 -3.09 4.30
CA MET A 3 -0.86 -1.83 3.60
C MET A 3 -2.31 -1.42 3.78
N GLY A 4 -2.54 -0.16 4.16
CA GLY A 4 -3.87 0.37 4.38
C GLY A 4 -4.00 1.79 3.84
N VAL A 5 -5.20 2.12 3.40
CA VAL A 5 -5.57 3.45 2.91
C VAL A 5 -6.65 4.01 3.81
N THR A 6 -6.50 5.26 4.27
CA THR A 6 -7.45 6.01 5.11
C THR A 6 -8.00 5.20 6.30
N ALA A 7 -9.27 4.80 6.25
CA ALA A 7 -9.91 3.95 7.24
C ALA A 7 -9.20 2.61 7.43
N GLY A 8 -8.71 1.99 6.35
CA GLY A 8 -7.91 0.77 6.39
C GLY A 8 -6.56 0.99 7.08
N ALA A 9 -5.94 2.16 6.87
CA ALA A 9 -4.71 2.52 7.56
C ALA A 9 -4.92 2.64 9.08
N TYR A 10 -6.04 3.25 9.49
CA TYR A 10 -6.43 3.34 10.89
C TYR A 10 -6.66 1.95 11.53
N ILE A 11 -7.42 1.09 10.87
CA ILE A 11 -7.71 -0.27 11.35
C ILE A 11 -6.44 -1.11 11.47
N LEU A 12 -5.55 -1.06 10.48
CA LEU A 12 -4.27 -1.78 10.53
C LEU A 12 -3.33 -1.25 11.60
N THR A 13 -3.35 0.07 11.83
CA THR A 13 -2.57 0.68 12.92
C THR A 13 -3.08 0.18 14.28
N LEU A 14 -4.40 0.17 14.50
CA LEU A 14 -5.01 -0.44 15.69
C LEU A 14 -4.62 -1.91 15.85
N PHE A 15 -4.68 -2.68 14.76
CA PHE A 15 -4.30 -4.08 14.74
C PHE A 15 -2.83 -4.28 15.14
N ALA A 16 -1.92 -3.47 14.58
CA ALA A 16 -0.49 -3.51 14.89
C ALA A 16 -0.19 -3.10 16.34
N MET A 17 -0.96 -2.17 16.91
CA MET A 17 -0.86 -1.80 18.33
C MET A 17 -1.27 -2.94 19.26
N LYS A 18 -2.30 -3.71 18.88
CA LYS A 18 -2.84 -4.83 19.67
C LYS A 18 -2.02 -6.11 19.52
N TYR A 19 -1.60 -6.43 18.29
CA TYR A 19 -0.90 -7.67 17.93
C TYR A 19 0.48 -7.37 17.34
N ARG A 20 1.37 -6.83 18.16
CA ARG A 20 2.71 -6.37 17.74
C ARG A 20 3.53 -7.46 17.03
N GLU A 21 3.41 -8.71 17.46
CA GLU A 21 4.18 -9.83 16.88
C GLU A 21 3.68 -10.28 15.51
N ARG A 22 2.48 -9.86 15.10
CA ARG A 22 1.87 -10.26 13.81
C ARG A 22 2.13 -9.26 12.68
N VAL A 23 2.65 -8.07 13.00
CA VAL A 23 2.83 -7.00 12.03
C VAL A 23 4.30 -6.58 11.97
N LEU A 24 4.98 -7.04 10.91
CA LEU A 24 6.39 -6.73 10.67
C LEU A 24 6.60 -5.26 10.28
N GLY A 25 5.74 -4.70 9.42
CA GLY A 25 5.83 -3.36 8.87
C GLY A 25 4.47 -2.87 8.35
N LEU A 26 4.27 -1.56 8.42
CA LEU A 26 3.05 -0.86 8.00
C LEU A 26 3.33 0.10 6.85
N ILE A 27 2.46 0.08 5.84
CA ILE A 27 2.41 1.07 4.77
C ILE A 27 1.05 1.76 4.85
N LEU A 28 1.04 3.03 5.18
CA LEU A 28 -0.17 3.78 5.50
C LEU A 28 -0.36 4.93 4.52
N VAL A 29 -1.46 4.96 3.79
CA VAL A 29 -1.78 6.03 2.84
C VAL A 29 -2.89 6.90 3.40
N SER A 30 -2.64 8.21 3.53
CA SER A 30 -3.52 9.21 4.14
C SER A 30 -4.13 8.74 5.47
N PRO A 31 -3.31 8.35 6.46
CA PRO A 31 -3.83 7.73 7.68
C PRO A 31 -4.56 8.71 8.60
N LEU A 32 -5.43 8.12 9.43
CA LEU A 32 -6.14 8.80 10.52
C LEU A 32 -5.58 8.31 11.85
N CYS A 33 -5.57 9.17 12.87
CA CYS A 33 -5.14 8.82 14.22
C CYS A 33 -5.94 9.49 15.35
N LYS A 34 -6.62 10.60 15.08
CA LYS A 34 -7.42 11.32 16.08
C LYS A 34 -8.89 10.93 16.00
N ALA A 35 -9.62 11.24 17.06
CA ALA A 35 -11.08 11.36 16.95
C ALA A 35 -11.45 12.44 15.92
N PRO A 36 -12.59 12.29 15.20
CA PRO A 36 -12.99 13.27 14.20
C PRO A 36 -13.13 14.67 14.82
N SER A 37 -12.63 15.68 14.12
CA SER A 37 -12.82 17.08 14.53
C SER A 37 -14.31 17.47 14.43
N TRP A 38 -14.72 18.55 15.09
CA TRP A 38 -16.11 19.02 15.01
C TRP A 38 -16.56 19.30 13.56
N THR A 39 -15.66 19.84 12.72
CA THR A 39 -15.93 20.09 11.31
C THR A 39 -16.02 18.81 10.50
N GLU A 40 -15.14 17.84 10.74
CA GLU A 40 -15.18 16.53 10.10
C GLU A 40 -16.43 15.77 10.51
N TRP A 41 -16.78 15.79 11.80
CA TRP A 41 -18.00 15.21 12.34
C TRP A 41 -19.24 15.81 11.67
N LEU A 42 -19.33 17.14 11.56
CA LEU A 42 -20.46 17.80 10.92
C LEU A 42 -20.58 17.38 9.45
N TYR A 43 -19.47 17.38 8.72
CA TYR A 43 -19.41 16.94 7.33
C TYR A 43 -19.86 15.47 7.18
N ASN A 44 -19.30 14.58 8.00
CA ASN A 44 -19.64 13.16 8.01
C ASN A 44 -21.11 12.94 8.39
N LYS A 45 -21.66 13.75 9.30
CA LYS A 45 -23.05 13.68 9.74
C LYS A 45 -24.01 14.07 8.61
N VAL A 46 -23.72 15.17 7.91
CA VAL A 46 -24.51 15.60 6.74
C VAL A 46 -24.45 14.53 5.66
N MET A 47 -23.25 14.05 5.33
CA MET A 47 -23.05 13.01 4.30
C MET A 47 -23.75 11.70 4.66
N SER A 48 -23.70 11.29 5.93
CA SER A 48 -24.37 10.08 6.43
C SER A 48 -25.89 10.21 6.42
N ASN A 49 -26.43 11.38 6.77
CA ASN A 49 -27.87 11.63 6.71
C ASN A 49 -28.37 11.60 5.27
N LEU A 50 -27.65 12.27 4.35
CA LEU A 50 -27.97 12.24 2.93
C LEU A 50 -27.92 10.81 2.39
N LEU A 51 -26.91 10.02 2.74
CA LEU A 51 -26.77 8.63 2.30
C LEU A 51 -27.88 7.73 2.86
N TYR A 52 -28.37 8.02 4.06
CA TYR A 52 -29.49 7.31 4.68
C TYR A 52 -30.83 7.63 4.00
N PHE A 53 -31.11 8.91 3.71
CA PHE A 53 -32.38 9.34 3.11
C PHE A 53 -32.45 9.16 1.59
N TYR A 54 -31.35 9.42 0.87
CA TYR A 54 -31.31 9.46 -0.59
C TYR A 54 -30.53 8.30 -1.23
N GLY A 55 -29.88 7.44 -0.43
CA GLY A 55 -29.03 6.37 -0.93
C GLY A 55 -27.78 6.90 -1.66
N MET A 56 -27.11 6.08 -2.46
CA MET A 56 -25.93 6.46 -3.24
C MET A 56 -26.30 7.34 -4.46
N CYS A 57 -26.78 8.55 -4.22
CA CYS A 57 -27.15 9.48 -5.27
C CYS A 57 -25.90 10.14 -5.91
N SER A 58 -26.06 10.72 -7.11
CA SER A 58 -24.96 11.38 -7.83
C SER A 58 -24.25 12.45 -6.99
N PHE A 59 -24.99 13.25 -6.23
CA PHE A 59 -24.40 14.27 -5.35
C PHE A 59 -23.48 13.69 -4.27
N LEU A 60 -23.84 12.54 -3.69
CA LEU A 60 -23.02 11.88 -2.69
C LEU A 60 -21.76 11.25 -3.28
N LYS A 61 -21.87 10.69 -4.49
CA LYS A 61 -20.69 10.24 -5.24
C LYS A 61 -19.72 11.40 -5.44
N GLU A 62 -20.21 12.58 -5.85
CA GLU A 62 -19.36 13.77 -5.98
C GLU A 62 -18.75 14.22 -4.66
N CYS A 63 -19.48 14.14 -3.53
CA CYS A 63 -18.91 14.44 -2.22
C CYS A 63 -17.80 13.48 -1.81
N LEU A 64 -17.98 12.17 -2.04
CA LEU A 64 -16.96 11.15 -1.76
C LEU A 64 -15.74 11.32 -2.67
N LEU A 65 -15.95 11.53 -3.96
CA LEU A 65 -14.88 11.81 -4.90
C LEU A 65 -14.15 13.10 -4.52
N HIS A 66 -14.87 14.14 -4.09
CA HIS A 66 -14.28 15.38 -3.61
C HIS A 66 -13.38 15.18 -2.40
N ARG A 67 -13.77 14.28 -1.49
CA ARG A 67 -13.01 14.01 -0.27
C ARG A 67 -11.74 13.21 -0.54
N TYR A 68 -11.78 12.24 -1.45
CA TYR A 68 -10.68 11.32 -1.66
C TYR A 68 -9.73 11.73 -2.80
N PHE A 69 -10.22 12.42 -3.83
CA PHE A 69 -9.43 12.79 -5.01
C PHE A 69 -9.07 14.28 -5.06
N SER A 70 -7.89 14.57 -5.63
CA SER A 70 -7.49 15.95 -5.94
C SER A 70 -8.42 16.61 -6.96
N LYS A 71 -8.31 17.94 -7.09
CA LYS A 71 -9.07 18.69 -8.11
C LYS A 71 -8.60 18.37 -9.53
N GLU A 72 -7.33 18.04 -9.69
CA GLU A 72 -6.72 17.75 -11.00
C GLU A 72 -7.33 16.50 -11.64
N VAL A 73 -7.53 15.44 -10.85
CA VAL A 73 -8.02 14.16 -11.35
C VAL A 73 -9.54 14.15 -11.55
N ARG A 74 -10.27 14.98 -10.80
CA ARG A 74 -11.74 15.13 -10.93
C ARG A 74 -12.18 15.88 -12.19
N GLY A 75 -11.26 16.57 -12.87
CA GLY A 75 -11.58 17.41 -14.01
C GLY A 75 -12.25 18.73 -13.62
N SER A 76 -12.32 19.65 -14.58
CA SER A 76 -12.98 20.95 -14.48
C SER A 76 -13.84 21.17 -15.74
N VAL A 77 -14.49 22.33 -15.87
CA VAL A 77 -15.23 22.69 -17.11
C VAL A 77 -14.33 22.62 -18.36
N GLU A 78 -13.02 22.77 -18.18
CA GLU A 78 -12.02 22.80 -19.25
C GLU A 78 -11.19 21.50 -19.35
N VAL A 79 -11.14 20.69 -18.29
CA VAL A 79 -10.30 19.49 -18.21
C VAL A 79 -11.18 18.25 -18.04
N PRO A 80 -11.10 17.26 -18.95
CA PRO A 80 -11.90 16.04 -18.84
C PRO A 80 -11.56 15.26 -17.58
N GLU A 81 -12.59 14.68 -16.96
CA GLU A 81 -12.46 13.81 -15.80
C GLU A 81 -11.60 12.57 -16.14
N SER A 82 -10.64 12.25 -15.27
CA SER A 82 -9.76 11.10 -15.44
C SER A 82 -10.51 9.76 -15.38
N ASP A 83 -10.02 8.78 -16.15
CA ASP A 83 -10.55 7.41 -16.19
C ASP A 83 -10.65 6.76 -14.79
N ILE A 84 -9.74 7.11 -13.88
CA ILE A 84 -9.71 6.61 -12.50
C ILE A 84 -10.96 7.06 -11.73
N VAL A 85 -11.33 8.33 -11.83
CA VAL A 85 -12.49 8.90 -11.12
C VAL A 85 -13.77 8.35 -11.73
N GLN A 86 -13.82 8.17 -13.06
CA GLN A 86 -14.94 7.51 -13.73
C GLN A 86 -15.09 6.05 -13.28
N ALA A 87 -13.99 5.30 -13.16
CA ALA A 87 -14.00 3.94 -12.64
C ALA A 87 -14.47 3.88 -11.18
N CYS A 88 -13.97 4.78 -10.33
CA CYS A 88 -14.45 4.90 -8.95
C CYS A 88 -15.93 5.24 -8.86
N ARG A 89 -16.43 6.13 -9.73
CA ARG A 89 -17.86 6.47 -9.79
C ARG A 89 -18.72 5.24 -10.11
N ARG A 90 -18.31 4.43 -11.09
CA ARG A 90 -18.98 3.15 -11.43
C ARG A 90 -18.94 2.16 -10.27
N LEU A 91 -17.80 2.04 -9.59
CA LEU A 91 -17.68 1.17 -8.42
C LEU A 91 -18.62 1.60 -7.28
N LEU A 92 -18.80 2.90 -7.06
CA LEU A 92 -19.74 3.41 -6.05
C LEU A 92 -21.20 3.05 -6.40
N ASP A 93 -21.56 3.00 -7.69
CA ASP A 93 -22.89 2.59 -8.14
C ASP A 93 -23.21 1.11 -7.87
N GLU A 94 -22.19 0.25 -7.91
CA GLU A 94 -22.35 -1.17 -7.60
C GLU A 94 -22.47 -1.46 -6.08
N ARG A 95 -22.03 -0.53 -5.23
CA ARG A 95 -21.98 -0.76 -3.78
C ARG A 95 -23.34 -0.51 -3.13
N GLN A 96 -23.69 -1.39 -2.20
CA GLN A 96 -24.89 -1.25 -1.39
C GLN A 96 -24.78 -0.04 -0.45
N SER A 97 -25.64 0.97 -0.67
CA SER A 97 -25.66 2.24 0.08
C SER A 97 -25.66 2.05 1.60
N ILE A 98 -26.43 1.09 2.10
CA ILE A 98 -26.52 0.79 3.54
C ILE A 98 -25.19 0.30 4.13
N ASN A 99 -24.41 -0.46 3.37
CA ASN A 99 -23.12 -0.98 3.83
C ASN A 99 -22.07 0.14 3.86
N VAL A 100 -22.09 1.01 2.85
CA VAL A 100 -21.23 2.20 2.82
C VAL A 100 -21.57 3.12 3.98
N TRP A 101 -22.86 3.32 4.27
CA TRP A 101 -23.32 4.12 5.39
C TRP A 101 -22.83 3.56 6.74
N ARG A 102 -23.00 2.26 6.97
CA ARG A 102 -22.49 1.59 8.19
C ARG A 102 -20.98 1.73 8.33
N PHE A 103 -20.24 1.63 7.23
CA PHE A 103 -18.79 1.79 7.22
C PHE A 103 -18.37 3.23 7.59
N LEU A 104 -18.98 4.24 6.95
CA LEU A 104 -18.70 5.64 7.28
C LEU A 104 -19.06 5.97 8.73
N GLN A 105 -20.19 5.47 9.23
CA GLN A 105 -20.60 5.64 10.62
C GLN A 105 -19.61 4.99 11.61
N ALA A 106 -19.04 3.84 11.26
CA ALA A 106 -18.05 3.17 12.10
C ALA A 106 -16.75 4.00 12.19
N ILE A 107 -16.30 4.58 11.08
CA ILE A 107 -15.10 5.42 11.04
C ILE A 107 -15.32 6.78 11.71
N ASP A 108 -16.53 7.33 11.67
CA ASP A 108 -16.88 8.56 12.38
C ASP A 108 -16.87 8.37 13.91
N ARG A 109 -17.06 7.14 14.40
CA ARG A 109 -17.01 6.83 15.84
C ARG A 109 -15.63 6.37 16.31
N ARG A 110 -14.57 6.62 15.53
CA ARG A 110 -13.22 6.17 15.86
C ARG A 110 -12.68 6.86 17.14
N PRO A 111 -12.11 6.10 18.09
CA PRO A 111 -11.37 6.69 19.21
C PRO A 111 -10.02 7.27 18.77
N ASP A 112 -9.45 8.14 19.60
CA ASP A 112 -8.09 8.64 19.40
C ASP A 112 -7.07 7.54 19.75
N ILE A 113 -6.17 7.23 18.82
CA ILE A 113 -5.12 6.21 18.96
C ILE A 113 -3.74 6.80 19.24
N THR A 114 -3.65 8.13 19.38
CA THR A 114 -2.38 8.87 19.49
C THR A 114 -1.46 8.35 20.60
N GLU A 115 -2.00 8.01 21.77
CA GLU A 115 -1.18 7.51 22.89
C GLU A 115 -0.57 6.13 22.61
N GLY A 116 -1.24 5.32 21.78
CA GLY A 116 -0.72 4.02 21.35
C GLY A 116 0.44 4.12 20.35
N LEU A 117 0.52 5.22 19.57
CA LEU A 117 1.51 5.40 18.51
C LEU A 117 2.94 5.47 19.05
N LYS A 118 3.14 6.13 20.20
CA LYS A 118 4.46 6.23 20.86
C LYS A 118 5.05 4.86 21.21
N ARG A 119 4.19 3.85 21.41
CA ARG A 119 4.57 2.47 21.75
C ARG A 119 4.67 1.56 20.52
N LEU A 120 4.39 2.05 19.32
CA LEU A 120 4.45 1.27 18.10
C LEU A 120 5.91 1.15 17.66
N LYS A 121 6.48 -0.06 17.74
CA LYS A 121 7.86 -0.37 17.31
C LYS A 121 7.93 -0.88 15.85
N CYS A 122 6.80 -0.92 15.18
CA CYS A 122 6.68 -1.41 13.80
C CYS A 122 7.20 -0.34 12.84
N ARG A 123 8.07 -0.68 11.87
CA ARG A 123 8.45 0.34 10.87
C ARG A 123 7.22 0.71 10.06
N THR A 124 7.02 2.00 9.89
CA THR A 124 5.81 2.58 9.32
C THR A 124 6.21 3.55 8.22
N LEU A 125 5.84 3.23 6.99
CA LEU A 125 5.95 4.13 5.85
C LEU A 125 4.60 4.82 5.64
N ILE A 126 4.60 6.14 5.66
CA ILE A 126 3.39 6.96 5.53
C ILE A 126 3.45 7.71 4.20
N PHE A 127 2.39 7.62 3.42
CA PHE A 127 2.17 8.41 2.22
C PHE A 127 1.02 9.37 2.44
N VAL A 128 1.16 10.61 1.98
CA VAL A 128 0.06 11.57 2.00
C VAL A 128 0.16 12.52 0.83
N GLY A 129 -0.97 12.81 0.18
CA GLY A 129 -1.05 13.87 -0.81
C GLY A 129 -1.11 15.25 -0.16
N ASP A 130 -0.51 16.26 -0.78
CA ASP A 130 -0.55 17.66 -0.34
C ASP A 130 -1.98 18.25 -0.37
N ASN A 131 -2.79 17.85 -1.34
CA ASN A 131 -4.18 18.26 -1.52
C ASN A 131 -5.17 17.38 -0.74
N SER A 132 -4.68 16.44 0.09
CA SER A 132 -5.51 15.57 0.91
C SER A 132 -6.11 16.33 2.10
N PRO A 133 -7.43 16.20 2.38
CA PRO A 133 -8.01 16.73 3.62
C PRO A 133 -7.39 16.10 4.89
N PHE A 134 -6.72 14.95 4.75
CA PHE A 134 -6.06 14.24 5.84
C PHE A 134 -4.58 14.61 6.02
N HIS A 135 -4.07 15.56 5.23
CA HIS A 135 -2.66 15.96 5.25
C HIS A 135 -2.17 16.34 6.65
N SER A 136 -2.89 17.25 7.31
CA SER A 136 -2.56 17.69 8.68
C SER A 136 -2.60 16.56 9.71
N GLU A 137 -3.48 15.56 9.52
CA GLU A 137 -3.60 14.41 10.41
C GLU A 137 -2.46 13.41 10.20
N ALA A 138 -2.02 13.18 8.96
CA ALA A 138 -0.87 12.36 8.65
C ALA A 138 0.45 12.95 9.18
N LEU A 139 0.63 14.27 9.06
CA LEU A 139 1.76 14.97 9.69
C LEU A 139 1.74 14.82 11.21
N TYR A 140 0.57 14.99 11.81
CA TYR A 140 0.41 14.81 13.24
C TYR A 140 0.74 13.37 13.66
N MET A 141 0.21 12.36 12.96
CA MET A 141 0.51 10.96 13.23
C MET A 141 2.02 10.68 13.16
N THR A 142 2.68 11.20 12.14
CA THR A 142 4.14 11.07 11.95
C THR A 142 4.90 11.67 13.12
N SER A 143 4.47 12.83 13.62
CA SER A 143 5.11 13.49 14.79
C SER A 143 5.01 12.69 16.09
N LYS A 144 4.06 11.76 16.17
CA LYS A 144 3.79 10.93 17.36
C LYS A 144 4.45 9.56 17.29
N LEU A 145 4.91 9.14 16.11
CA LEU A 145 5.68 7.93 15.90
C LEU A 145 7.17 8.18 16.20
N ASP A 146 7.90 7.13 16.60
CA ASP A 146 9.36 7.21 16.75
C ASP A 146 10.01 7.38 15.36
N ARG A 147 10.73 8.50 15.18
CA ARG A 147 11.41 8.88 13.93
C ARG A 147 12.41 7.83 13.42
N ARG A 148 12.87 6.90 14.26
CA ARG A 148 13.75 5.79 13.84
C ARG A 148 13.00 4.70 13.09
N TYR A 149 11.68 4.61 13.29
CA TYR A 149 10.82 3.59 12.70
C TYR A 149 9.81 4.17 11.72
N SER A 150 9.62 5.49 11.66
CA SER A 150 8.69 6.14 10.74
C SER A 150 9.39 6.87 9.60
N ALA A 151 8.81 6.80 8.40
CA ALA A 151 9.15 7.62 7.26
C ALA A 151 7.87 8.20 6.66
N LEU A 152 7.91 9.47 6.27
CA LEU A 152 6.80 10.18 5.63
C LEU A 152 7.21 10.58 4.22
N VAL A 153 6.32 10.32 3.26
CA VAL A 153 6.43 10.71 1.87
C VAL A 153 5.23 11.57 1.54
N GLU A 154 5.50 12.85 1.28
CA GLU A 154 4.52 13.80 0.80
C GLU A 154 4.53 13.79 -0.73
N VAL A 155 3.37 13.53 -1.32
CA VAL A 155 3.19 13.47 -2.76
C VAL A 155 2.52 14.75 -3.22
N GLN A 156 3.21 15.49 -4.07
CA GLN A 156 2.71 16.76 -4.59
C GLN A 156 1.57 16.56 -5.58
N THR A 157 0.71 17.56 -5.69
CA THR A 157 -0.45 17.59 -6.59
C THR A 157 -1.33 16.34 -6.51
N CYS A 158 -1.50 15.78 -5.30
CA CYS A 158 -2.16 14.50 -5.08
C CYS A 158 -3.23 14.58 -3.99
N GLY A 159 -4.35 13.90 -4.20
CA GLY A 159 -5.42 13.75 -3.20
C GLY A 159 -5.10 12.73 -2.12
N SER A 160 -6.14 12.20 -1.48
CA SER A 160 -5.99 11.17 -0.44
C SER A 160 -5.54 9.83 -1.01
N MET A 161 -5.95 9.52 -2.24
CA MET A 161 -5.75 8.23 -2.89
C MET A 161 -4.46 8.19 -3.70
N VAL A 162 -3.32 8.33 -3.02
CA VAL A 162 -1.98 8.26 -3.65
C VAL A 162 -1.80 6.97 -4.48
N THR A 163 -2.40 5.86 -4.04
CA THR A 163 -2.34 4.57 -4.74
C THR A 163 -2.93 4.62 -6.14
N GLU A 164 -3.96 5.44 -6.35
CA GLU A 164 -4.66 5.54 -7.63
C GLU A 164 -4.16 6.75 -8.44
N GLU A 165 -3.97 7.90 -7.80
CA GLU A 165 -3.56 9.12 -8.50
C GLU A 165 -2.09 9.09 -8.94
N GLN A 166 -1.19 8.67 -8.05
CA GLN A 166 0.26 8.70 -8.30
C GLN A 166 0.97 7.44 -7.76
N PRO A 167 0.64 6.24 -8.29
CA PRO A 167 1.28 4.99 -7.85
C PRO A 167 2.80 4.98 -8.07
N HIS A 168 3.29 5.70 -9.08
CA HIS A 168 4.72 5.82 -9.40
C HIS A 168 5.52 6.46 -8.25
N ALA A 169 4.93 7.42 -7.52
CA ALA A 169 5.56 8.05 -6.37
C ALA A 169 5.75 7.08 -5.19
N MET A 170 5.01 5.97 -5.17
CA MET A 170 5.09 4.95 -4.12
C MET A 170 6.18 3.92 -4.38
N LEU A 171 6.60 3.71 -5.62
CA LEU A 171 7.50 2.61 -6.01
C LEU A 171 8.84 2.67 -5.27
N ILE A 172 9.56 3.78 -5.40
CA ILE A 172 10.90 3.94 -4.83
C ILE A 172 10.86 3.87 -3.29
N PRO A 173 9.99 4.59 -2.56
CA PRO A 173 9.94 4.47 -1.11
C PRO A 173 9.51 3.09 -0.63
N MET A 174 8.59 2.41 -1.34
CA MET A 174 8.21 1.03 -1.01
C MET A 174 9.37 0.06 -1.21
N GLU A 175 10.14 0.22 -2.28
CA GLU A 175 11.34 -0.59 -2.53
C GLU A 175 12.34 -0.45 -1.39
N TYR A 176 12.73 0.79 -1.03
CA TYR A 176 13.62 1.05 0.10
C TYR A 176 13.08 0.49 1.42
N PHE A 177 11.78 0.62 1.64
CA PHE A 177 11.13 0.08 2.84
C PHE A 177 11.26 -1.44 2.90
N LEU A 178 10.99 -2.15 1.79
CA LEU A 178 11.11 -3.61 1.70
C LEU A 178 12.57 -4.08 1.76
N MET A 179 13.50 -3.35 1.14
CA MET A 179 14.95 -3.58 1.27
C MET A 179 15.39 -3.53 2.73
N GLY A 180 14.84 -2.59 3.51
CA GLY A 180 15.09 -2.49 4.95
C GLY A 180 14.69 -3.73 5.76
N TYR A 181 13.86 -4.61 5.21
CA TYR A 181 13.48 -5.91 5.79
C TYR A 181 14.19 -7.11 5.13
N GLY A 182 15.06 -6.89 4.15
CA GLY A 182 15.67 -7.96 3.36
C GLY A 182 14.70 -8.68 2.43
N LEU A 183 13.53 -8.09 2.16
CA LEU A 183 12.49 -8.67 1.29
C LEU A 183 12.64 -8.27 -0.18
N HIS A 184 13.67 -7.48 -0.50
CA HIS A 184 13.94 -7.06 -1.87
C HIS A 184 14.83 -8.10 -2.56
N ARG A 185 14.32 -8.68 -3.65
CA ARG A 185 15.11 -9.45 -4.61
C ARG A 185 15.26 -8.58 -5.85
N PRO A 186 16.48 -8.24 -6.28
CA PRO A 186 16.66 -7.45 -7.49
C PRO A 186 16.03 -8.19 -8.66
N CYS A 187 15.06 -7.54 -9.33
CA CYS A 187 14.62 -7.99 -10.65
C CYS A 187 15.83 -7.83 -11.57
N GLN A 188 16.44 -8.95 -11.96
CA GLN A 188 17.34 -8.95 -13.10
C GLN A 188 16.49 -8.74 -14.34
N PHE A 189 16.16 -7.47 -14.64
CA PHE A 189 15.80 -7.07 -15.99
C PHE A 189 17.06 -7.28 -16.83
N SER A 190 17.26 -8.50 -17.31
CA SER A 190 18.11 -8.72 -18.47
C SER A 190 17.32 -8.19 -19.66
N ASP A 191 17.85 -7.20 -20.37
CA ASP A 191 17.35 -6.65 -21.64
C ASP A 191 17.31 -7.67 -22.80
N SER A 192 17.16 -8.97 -22.49
CA SER A 192 17.04 -10.03 -23.49
C SER A 192 15.56 -10.36 -23.67
N PRO A 193 14.99 -10.22 -24.89
CA PRO A 193 13.60 -10.57 -25.16
C PRO A 193 13.49 -12.10 -25.15
N ARG A 194 13.16 -12.72 -24.01
CA ARG A 194 12.90 -14.16 -23.95
C ARG A 194 11.71 -14.50 -23.05
N SER A 195 10.64 -14.92 -23.73
CA SER A 195 9.64 -15.96 -23.40
C SER A 195 8.86 -15.88 -22.07
N PRO A 196 7.52 -16.06 -22.05
CA PRO A 196 6.66 -16.00 -20.83
C PRO A 196 6.83 -17.18 -19.85
N LEU A 197 7.87 -17.99 -20.00
CA LEU A 197 8.11 -19.22 -19.25
C LEU A 197 9.47 -19.13 -18.55
N SER A 198 9.63 -18.17 -17.65
CA SER A 198 10.72 -18.20 -16.68
C SER A 198 10.22 -18.89 -15.41
N PRO A 199 10.84 -20.02 -14.98
CA PRO A 199 10.32 -20.83 -13.89
C PRO A 199 10.44 -20.08 -12.56
N SER A 200 9.42 -20.24 -11.73
CA SER A 200 9.50 -19.96 -10.29
C SER A 200 10.75 -20.64 -9.74
N CYS A 201 11.57 -19.87 -9.03
CA CYS A 201 12.87 -20.28 -8.51
C CYS A 201 12.73 -21.45 -7.52
N ILE A 202 12.83 -22.67 -8.02
CA ILE A 202 13.14 -23.87 -7.24
C ILE A 202 14.62 -23.76 -6.88
N SER A 203 14.98 -24.00 -5.61
CA SER A 203 16.39 -23.98 -5.20
C SER A 203 17.18 -25.04 -5.97
N PRO A 204 18.43 -24.77 -6.40
CA PRO A 204 19.23 -25.74 -7.18
C PRO A 204 19.39 -27.10 -6.46
N GLU A 205 19.33 -27.09 -5.14
CA GLU A 205 19.42 -28.27 -4.27
C GLU A 205 18.21 -29.21 -4.41
N LEU A 206 17.02 -28.68 -4.75
CA LEU A 206 15.81 -29.46 -5.04
C LEU A 206 15.82 -30.09 -6.44
N LEU A 207 16.77 -29.69 -7.29
CA LEU A 207 17.03 -30.32 -8.60
C LEU A 207 18.21 -31.30 -8.55
N SER A 208 18.80 -31.54 -7.36
CA SER A 208 19.81 -32.57 -7.22
C SER A 208 19.19 -33.95 -7.49
N PRO A 209 19.91 -34.86 -8.17
CA PRO A 209 19.41 -36.22 -8.43
C PRO A 209 19.04 -36.96 -7.14
N GLU A 210 19.74 -36.66 -6.05
CA GLU A 210 19.52 -37.23 -4.72
C GLU A 210 18.21 -36.75 -4.09
N SER A 211 17.86 -35.46 -4.22
CA SER A 211 16.60 -34.92 -3.70
C SER A 211 15.38 -35.31 -4.54
N MET A 212 15.58 -35.61 -5.83
CA MET A 212 14.55 -36.17 -6.71
C MET A 212 14.41 -37.70 -6.61
N GLY A 213 15.14 -38.36 -5.69
CA GLY A 213 15.04 -39.82 -5.47
C GLY A 213 15.66 -40.66 -6.60
N LEU A 214 16.45 -40.06 -7.49
CA LEU A 214 17.07 -40.72 -8.63
C LEU A 214 18.46 -41.25 -8.23
N LYS A 215 18.60 -42.57 -8.08
CA LYS A 215 19.91 -43.23 -7.91
C LYS A 215 20.66 -43.31 -9.25
N LEU A 216 21.31 -42.22 -9.64
CA LEU A 216 22.20 -42.22 -10.80
C LEU A 216 23.56 -42.84 -10.42
N LYS A 217 23.99 -43.88 -11.12
CA LYS A 217 25.37 -44.41 -10.99
C LYS A 217 26.32 -43.50 -11.78
N PRO A 218 27.44 -43.04 -11.20
CA PRO A 218 28.38 -42.19 -11.90
C PRO A 218 29.02 -42.95 -13.07
N ILE A 219 28.89 -42.40 -14.29
CA ILE A 219 29.60 -42.90 -15.46
C ILE A 219 31.04 -42.40 -15.36
N LYS A 220 31.99 -43.31 -15.13
CA LYS A 220 33.42 -42.98 -15.15
C LYS A 220 33.87 -42.70 -16.58
N THR A 221 33.94 -41.44 -16.97
CA THR A 221 34.67 -41.04 -18.17
C THR A 221 36.16 -40.99 -17.84
N ARG A 222 36.97 -41.81 -18.52
CA ARG A 222 38.44 -41.70 -18.44
C ARG A 222 38.83 -40.40 -19.12
N VAL A 223 39.31 -39.44 -18.33
CA VAL A 223 40.09 -38.31 -18.85
C VAL A 223 41.52 -38.82 -19.06
N SER A 224 42.01 -38.78 -20.30
CA SER A 224 43.41 -39.07 -20.62
C SER A 224 44.33 -37.99 -20.03
N PRO A 225 45.49 -38.35 -19.45
CA PRO A 225 46.38 -37.38 -18.81
C PRO A 225 47.02 -36.47 -19.88
N GLN A 226 46.94 -35.16 -19.69
CA GLN A 226 47.75 -34.21 -20.45
C GLN A 226 49.22 -34.38 -20.09
N VAL A 227 50.05 -34.52 -21.13
CA VAL A 227 51.50 -34.63 -21.06
C VAL A 227 52.09 -33.32 -20.56
N SER A 228 52.87 -33.41 -19.49
CA SER A 228 53.78 -32.37 -19.02
C SER A 228 54.92 -32.17 -20.03
N SER A 229 55.08 -30.95 -20.54
CA SER A 229 56.36 -30.53 -21.14
C SER A 229 56.89 -29.33 -20.38
N ALA A 230 57.94 -29.61 -19.61
CA ALA A 230 58.82 -28.64 -19.01
C ALA A 230 59.89 -28.23 -20.03
N GLY A 231 60.19 -26.93 -20.07
CA GLY A 231 61.52 -26.37 -20.37
C GLY A 231 61.95 -26.29 -21.84
N ARG A 232 62.11 -25.05 -22.33
CA ARG A 232 63.42 -24.43 -22.53
C ARG A 232 63.32 -22.93 -22.32
#